data_AF-A0A816GBN1-F1
#
_entry.id   AF-A0A816GBN1-F1
#
_cell.length_a   1.000
_cell.length_b   1.000
_cell.length_c   1.000
_cell.angle_alpha   90.00
_cell.angle_beta   90.00
_cell.angle_gamma   90.00
#
_symmetry.space_group_name_H-M   'P 1'
#
loop_
_entity.id
_entity.type
_entity.pdbx_description
1 polymer ?
#
loop_
_entity_poly.entity_id
_entity_poly.type
_entity_poly.pdbx_seq_one_letter_code
_entity_poly.pdbx_strand_id
1 'polypeptide(L)'
;PGTGQMYQTFLADGSVNINLGGLHYIKRNATFDKYPFFMEQYMTSGAPYIRGLYYPIDQRAIGIRKKILVELIREAAQLIMNGFTIPVNPHDNLSVYGHLFIEMCKMDNKFCRIVTDRWEDNNFWCFSTWPESIIYEDGPWSLQGIVDDDRNVTCSYNRTLLYELKRKYNITERSEALSIEQ
;
A
#
# COMPACT_ATOMS: atom_id res chain seq x y z
N PRO A 1 21.58 13.52 -9.00
CA PRO A 1 20.53 14.42 -8.46
C PRO A 1 19.28 13.60 -8.11
N GLY A 2 19.16 13.19 -6.85
CA GLY A 2 17.97 12.51 -6.33
C GLY A 2 16.89 13.54 -6.03
N THR A 3 15.69 13.34 -6.54
CA THR A 3 14.54 14.19 -6.26
C THR A 3 14.30 14.22 -4.74
N GLY A 4 14.27 15.42 -4.16
CA GLY A 4 13.86 15.67 -2.76
C GLY A 4 12.39 15.35 -2.48
N GLN A 5 11.78 14.46 -3.28
CA GLN A 5 10.45 13.90 -3.06
C GLN A 5 10.48 12.79 -2.00
N MET A 6 11.65 12.17 -1.77
CA MET A 6 11.83 11.04 -0.86
C MET A 6 12.68 11.46 0.34
N TYR A 7 12.03 11.80 1.46
CA TYR A 7 12.72 12.34 2.64
C TYR A 7 13.60 11.31 3.38
N GLN A 8 13.39 10.01 3.15
CA GLN A 8 14.03 8.92 3.87
C GLN A 8 15.57 8.96 3.74
N THR A 9 16.10 9.43 2.61
CA THR A 9 17.54 9.58 2.40
C THR A 9 18.19 10.69 3.22
N PHE A 10 17.38 11.60 3.79
CA PHE A 10 17.86 12.73 4.60
C PHE A 10 17.59 12.53 6.10
N LEU A 11 16.89 11.46 6.48
CA LEU A 11 16.65 11.13 7.88
C LEU A 11 17.89 10.47 8.48
N ALA A 12 18.19 10.79 9.74
CA ALA A 12 19.29 10.16 10.47
C ALA A 12 18.96 8.70 10.82
N ASP A 13 19.98 7.88 10.97
CA ASP A 13 19.86 6.52 11.51
C ASP A 13 19.11 6.54 12.85
N GLY A 14 18.17 5.61 13.04
CA GLY A 14 17.31 5.57 14.21
C GLY A 14 16.04 6.44 14.10
N SER A 15 15.80 7.09 12.96
CA SER A 15 14.56 7.84 12.73
C SER A 15 13.35 6.91 12.59
N VAL A 16 12.18 7.41 12.98
CA VAL A 16 10.89 6.73 12.82
C VAL A 16 10.02 7.50 11.83
N ASN A 17 9.50 6.81 10.81
CA ASN A 17 8.58 7.37 9.82
C ASN A 17 7.14 6.93 10.10
N ILE A 18 6.26 7.86 10.45
CA ILE A 18 4.83 7.59 10.62
C ILE A 18 4.11 7.90 9.30
N ASN A 19 3.70 6.88 8.56
CA ASN A 19 2.94 7.03 7.33
C ASN A 19 1.43 7.12 7.63
N LEU A 20 0.85 8.28 7.38
CA LEU A 20 -0.57 8.56 7.59
C LEU A 20 -1.46 8.19 6.40
N GLY A 21 -0.85 7.95 5.23
CA GLY A 21 -1.54 7.70 3.99
C GLY A 21 -2.42 8.85 3.48
N GLY A 22 -3.00 8.63 2.31
CA GLY A 22 -3.92 9.51 1.61
C GLY A 22 -5.20 8.79 1.17
N LEU A 23 -6.01 9.50 0.41
CA LEU A 23 -7.21 8.97 -0.26
C LEU A 23 -7.03 9.12 -1.77
N HIS A 24 -7.03 8.01 -2.49
CA HIS A 24 -6.89 7.97 -3.93
C HIS A 24 -8.29 7.99 -4.50
N TYR A 25 -8.48 8.74 -5.58
CA TYR A 25 -9.77 8.87 -6.24
C TYR A 25 -9.73 8.10 -7.54
N ILE A 26 -10.67 7.17 -7.71
CA ILE A 26 -10.86 6.47 -8.98
C ILE A 26 -12.16 6.98 -9.59
N LYS A 27 -12.08 7.38 -10.85
CA LYS A 27 -13.27 7.59 -11.66
C LYS A 27 -13.77 6.24 -12.17
N ARG A 28 -14.95 5.80 -11.72
CA ARG A 28 -15.65 4.63 -12.27
C ARG A 28 -16.97 5.09 -12.87
N ASN A 29 -17.08 5.06 -14.19
CA ASN A 29 -18.24 5.58 -14.91
C ASN A 29 -18.55 7.05 -14.51
N ALA A 30 -19.76 7.29 -13.96
CA ALA A 30 -20.23 8.58 -13.50
C ALA A 30 -19.98 8.84 -11.99
N THR A 31 -19.35 7.91 -11.26
CA THR A 31 -19.07 8.05 -9.83
C THR A 31 -17.57 8.15 -9.55
N PHE A 32 -17.23 8.89 -8.49
CA PHE A 32 -15.89 8.91 -7.94
C PHE A 32 -15.84 8.01 -6.71
N ASP A 33 -15.12 6.90 -6.83
CA ASP A 33 -14.79 6.07 -5.69
C ASP A 33 -13.52 6.60 -5.03
N LYS A 34 -13.36 6.34 -3.73
CA LYS A 34 -12.11 6.61 -3.01
C LYS A 34 -11.63 5.38 -2.27
N TYR A 35 -10.32 5.18 -2.23
CA TYR A 35 -9.68 4.16 -1.41
C TYR A 35 -8.45 4.73 -0.70
N PRO A 36 -8.15 4.26 0.52
CA PRO A 36 -7.01 4.74 1.26
C PRO A 36 -5.71 4.09 0.76
N PHE A 37 -4.63 4.85 0.72
CA PHE A 37 -3.33 4.41 0.18
C PHE A 37 -2.15 4.97 0.98
N PHE A 38 -1.04 4.23 1.08
CA PHE A 38 0.19 4.69 1.73
C PHE A 38 1.25 5.21 0.76
N MET A 39 1.07 4.98 -0.55
CA MET A 39 1.92 5.43 -1.66
C MET A 39 3.35 4.89 -1.54
N GLU A 40 4.15 5.49 -0.67
CA GLU A 40 5.58 5.25 -0.54
C GLU A 40 5.93 4.24 0.56
N GLN A 41 5.08 3.24 0.79
CA GLN A 41 5.36 2.23 1.83
C GLN A 41 6.67 1.47 1.58
N TYR A 42 7.04 1.26 0.32
CA TYR A 42 8.30 0.61 -0.08
C TYR A 42 9.54 1.43 0.30
N MET A 43 9.42 2.75 0.42
CA MET A 43 10.54 3.61 0.79
C MET A 43 10.99 3.35 2.22
N THR A 44 10.05 3.14 3.13
CA THR A 44 10.39 2.76 4.52
C THR A 44 10.95 1.34 4.60
N SER A 45 10.44 0.42 3.79
CA SER A 45 10.95 -0.96 3.72
C SER A 45 12.36 -1.03 3.12
N GLY A 46 12.68 -0.16 2.16
CA GLY A 46 14.00 -0.08 1.52
C GLY A 46 15.06 0.71 2.31
N ALA A 47 14.70 1.37 3.40
CA ALA A 47 15.61 2.15 4.24
C ALA A 47 15.87 1.40 5.57
N PRO A 48 16.95 0.59 5.67
CA PRO A 48 17.17 -0.31 6.80
C PRO A 48 17.52 0.41 8.11
N TYR A 49 17.79 1.71 8.08
CA TYR A 49 18.17 2.52 9.24
C TYR A 49 16.99 3.31 9.84
N ILE A 50 15.79 3.21 9.25
CA ILE A 50 14.56 3.84 9.78
C ILE A 50 13.51 2.79 10.12
N ARG A 51 12.65 3.10 11.09
CA ARG A 51 11.49 2.27 11.46
C ARG A 51 10.20 2.86 10.91
N GLY A 52 9.36 2.04 10.28
CA GLY A 52 8.05 2.45 9.78
C GLY A 52 6.93 2.20 10.77
N LEU A 53 6.04 3.17 10.95
CA LEU A 53 4.74 3.04 11.61
C LEU A 53 3.64 3.47 10.63
N TYR A 54 2.47 2.83 10.71
CA TYR A 54 1.40 3.04 9.75
C TYR A 54 0.08 3.37 10.46
N TYR A 55 -0.60 4.41 10.00
CA TYR A 55 -1.94 4.73 10.47
C TYR A 55 -2.94 3.62 10.07
N PRO A 56 -3.91 3.25 10.92
CA PRO A 56 -5.00 2.33 10.57
C PRO A 56 -5.78 2.83 9.34
N ILE A 57 -5.44 2.27 8.18
CA ILE A 57 -5.73 2.85 6.88
C ILE A 57 -7.22 2.83 6.53
N ASP A 58 -7.98 1.85 7.04
CA ASP A 58 -9.44 1.79 6.89
C ASP A 58 -10.14 2.97 7.60
N GLN A 59 -9.51 3.54 8.63
CA GLN A 59 -10.03 4.72 9.32
C GLN A 59 -9.61 6.03 8.62
N ARG A 60 -8.78 5.98 7.57
CA ARG A 60 -8.28 7.19 6.91
C ARG A 60 -9.37 7.97 6.16
N ALA A 61 -10.40 7.27 5.69
CA ALA A 61 -11.47 7.82 4.87
C ALA A 61 -12.43 8.75 5.64
N ILE A 62 -12.49 8.58 6.97
CA ILE A 62 -13.24 9.44 7.92
C ILE A 62 -12.37 10.57 8.50
N GLY A 63 -11.14 10.73 8.00
CA GLY A 63 -10.16 11.70 8.50
C GLY A 63 -9.16 11.12 9.51
N ILE A 64 -8.25 11.97 9.98
CA ILE A 64 -7.21 11.58 10.94
C ILE A 64 -7.75 11.76 12.36
N ARG A 65 -7.79 10.67 13.12
CA ARG A 65 -8.26 10.69 14.50
C ARG A 65 -7.11 11.05 15.42
N LYS A 66 -7.26 12.14 16.17
CA LYS A 66 -6.26 12.64 17.14
C LYS A 66 -5.73 11.54 18.07
N LYS A 67 -6.62 10.71 18.63
CA LYS A 67 -6.24 9.66 19.58
C LYS A 67 -5.22 8.68 18.97
N ILE A 68 -5.50 8.19 17.77
CA ILE A 68 -4.64 7.24 17.05
C ILE A 68 -3.31 7.88 16.67
N LEU A 69 -3.33 9.13 16.18
CA LEU A 69 -2.11 9.85 15.87
C LEU A 69 -1.21 10.04 17.10
N VAL A 70 -1.81 10.39 18.24
CA VAL A 70 -1.07 10.53 19.51
C VAL A 70 -0.48 9.20 19.97
N GLU A 71 -1.19 8.09 19.78
CA GLU A 71 -0.67 6.74 20.08
C GLU A 71 0.54 6.40 19.21
N LEU A 72 0.47 6.65 17.89
CA LEU A 72 1.60 6.45 16.98
C LEU A 72 2.80 7.33 17.32
N ILE A 73 2.58 8.59 17.71
CA ILE A 73 3.66 9.50 18.14
C ILE A 73 4.32 8.99 19.43
N ARG A 74 3.55 8.46 20.38
CA ARG A 74 4.10 7.87 21.61
C ARG A 74 4.91 6.61 21.32
N GLU A 75 4.43 5.75 20.43
CA GLU A 75 5.17 4.56 19.97
C GLU A 75 6.48 4.96 19.29
N ALA A 76 6.45 5.95 18.39
CA ALA A 76 7.64 6.50 17.75
C ALA A 76 8.63 7.05 18.78
N ALA A 77 8.17 7.81 19.78
CA ALA A 77 9.03 8.32 20.84
C ALA A 77 9.68 7.19 21.65
N GLN A 78 8.94 6.13 21.97
CA GLN A 78 9.48 4.96 22.66
C GLN A 78 10.55 4.24 21.83
N LEU A 79 10.32 4.05 20.53
CA LEU A 79 11.30 3.49 19.60
C LEU A 79 12.58 4.32 19.51
N ILE A 80 12.45 5.65 19.52
CA ILE A 80 13.62 6.57 19.50
C ILE A 80 14.37 6.51 20.83
N MET A 81 13.67 6.55 21.97
CA MET A 81 14.32 6.55 23.29
C MET A 81 14.98 5.22 23.63
N ASN A 82 14.34 4.10 23.29
CA ASN A 82 14.85 2.76 23.60
C ASN A 82 15.81 2.25 22.52
N GLY A 83 15.78 2.85 21.33
CA GLY A 83 16.37 2.30 20.12
C GLY A 83 15.55 1.15 19.53
N PHE A 84 15.89 0.78 18.31
CA PHE A 84 15.41 -0.43 17.64
C PHE A 84 16.58 -1.08 16.90
N THR A 85 16.41 -2.35 16.52
CA THR A 85 17.47 -3.09 15.81
C THR A 85 17.69 -2.52 14.41
N ILE A 86 18.94 -2.17 14.10
CA ILE A 86 19.39 -1.75 12.77
C ILE A 86 20.40 -2.79 12.27
N PRO A 87 20.26 -3.33 11.04
CA PRO A 87 19.24 -2.99 10.06
C PRO A 87 17.85 -3.51 10.44
N VAL A 88 16.81 -2.70 10.20
CA VAL A 88 15.42 -3.11 10.30
C VAL A 88 15.12 -4.09 9.19
N ASN A 89 14.50 -5.22 9.52
CA ASN A 89 14.05 -6.17 8.51
C ASN A 89 13.02 -5.49 7.58
N PRO A 90 13.22 -5.49 6.25
CA PRO A 90 12.28 -4.88 5.32
C PRO A 90 10.83 -5.35 5.50
N HIS A 91 10.65 -6.62 5.90
CA HIS A 91 9.32 -7.19 6.14
C HIS A 91 8.62 -6.54 7.33
N ASP A 92 9.36 -6.24 8.40
CA ASP A 92 8.80 -5.64 9.61
C ASP A 92 8.41 -4.17 9.37
N ASN A 93 8.94 -3.55 8.32
CA ASN A 93 8.68 -2.17 7.90
C ASN A 93 7.57 -2.06 6.85
N LEU A 94 6.83 -3.12 6.57
CA LEU A 94 5.70 -3.06 5.64
C LEU A 94 4.42 -2.60 6.33
N SER A 95 3.55 -1.95 5.54
CA SER A 95 2.16 -1.76 5.95
C SER A 95 1.40 -3.09 5.89
N VAL A 96 0.19 -3.12 6.44
CA VAL A 96 -0.73 -4.28 6.29
C VAL A 96 -0.94 -4.66 4.81
N TYR A 97 -0.94 -3.68 3.91
CA TYR A 97 -1.06 -3.91 2.46
C TYR A 97 0.19 -4.55 1.87
N GLY A 98 1.37 -4.15 2.33
CA GLY A 98 2.63 -4.78 1.95
C GLY A 98 2.70 -6.22 2.42
N HIS A 99 2.27 -6.50 3.65
CA HIS A 99 2.19 -7.88 4.16
C HIS A 99 1.27 -8.76 3.31
N LEU A 100 0.05 -8.29 3.01
CA LEU A 100 -0.89 -9.00 2.14
C LEU A 100 -0.27 -9.26 0.76
N PHE A 101 0.32 -8.26 0.13
CA PHE A 101 0.93 -8.37 -1.19
C PHE A 101 2.04 -9.42 -1.23
N ILE A 102 2.93 -9.43 -0.23
CA ILE A 102 3.99 -10.42 -0.11
C ILE A 102 3.42 -11.83 0.12
N GLU A 103 2.38 -11.97 0.95
CA GLU A 103 1.74 -13.27 1.16
C GLU A 103 1.08 -13.79 -0.12
N MET A 104 0.42 -12.92 -0.88
CA MET A 104 -0.14 -13.27 -2.18
C MET A 104 0.94 -13.72 -3.17
N CYS A 105 2.09 -13.02 -3.24
CA CYS A 105 3.26 -13.42 -4.03
C CYS A 105 3.75 -14.83 -3.66
N LYS A 106 3.80 -15.14 -2.35
CA LYS A 106 4.26 -16.45 -1.85
C LYS A 106 3.29 -17.58 -2.18
N MET A 107 1.99 -17.29 -2.26
CA MET A 107 0.94 -18.29 -2.49
C MET A 107 0.59 -18.47 -3.99
N ASP A 108 0.77 -17.43 -4.80
CA ASP A 108 0.50 -17.43 -6.24
C ASP A 108 1.76 -17.03 -7.01
N ASN A 109 2.54 -18.04 -7.42
CA ASN A 109 3.76 -17.84 -8.20
C ASN A 109 3.50 -17.10 -9.52
N LYS A 110 2.32 -17.27 -10.13
CA LYS A 110 1.98 -16.58 -11.39
C LYS A 110 1.80 -15.10 -11.11
N PHE A 111 1.02 -14.75 -10.09
CA PHE A 111 0.88 -13.37 -9.64
C PHE A 111 2.24 -12.77 -9.29
N CYS A 112 3.08 -13.51 -8.54
CA CYS A 112 4.40 -13.03 -8.13
C CYS A 112 5.27 -12.62 -9.33
N ARG A 113 5.33 -13.49 -10.35
CA ARG A 113 6.04 -13.18 -11.60
C ARG A 113 5.46 -11.97 -12.34
N ILE A 114 4.13 -11.82 -12.36
CA ILE A 114 3.48 -10.67 -12.99
C ILE A 114 3.91 -9.35 -12.33
N VAL A 115 4.10 -9.33 -11.01
CA VAL A 115 4.47 -8.10 -10.29
C VAL A 115 5.98 -7.89 -10.16
N THR A 116 6.83 -8.89 -10.43
CA THR A 116 8.30 -8.79 -10.32
C THR A 116 9.04 -8.78 -11.65
N ASP A 117 8.55 -9.50 -12.66
CA ASP A 117 9.30 -9.78 -13.87
C ASP A 117 9.04 -8.72 -14.95
N ARG A 118 10.11 -8.02 -15.37
CA ARG A 118 10.10 -7.10 -16.52
C ARG A 118 10.38 -7.87 -17.82
N TRP A 119 9.40 -8.61 -18.34
CA TRP A 119 9.54 -9.42 -19.56
C TRP A 119 8.67 -8.86 -20.70
N GLU A 120 8.99 -9.23 -21.95
CA GLU A 120 8.29 -8.75 -23.17
C GLU A 120 6.78 -9.04 -23.15
N ASP A 121 6.38 -10.17 -22.57
CA ASP A 121 4.97 -10.60 -22.53
C ASP A 121 4.17 -10.00 -21.36
N ASN A 122 4.85 -9.32 -20.42
CA ASN A 122 4.19 -8.77 -19.23
C ASN A 122 3.92 -7.29 -19.43
N ASN A 123 2.65 -6.90 -19.35
CA ASN A 123 2.26 -5.51 -19.58
C ASN A 123 2.87 -4.61 -18.48
N PHE A 124 3.43 -3.46 -18.87
CA PHE A 124 4.05 -2.49 -17.95
C PHE A 124 3.15 -2.12 -16.77
N TRP A 125 1.84 -1.98 -17.02
CA TRP A 125 0.84 -1.64 -16.02
C TRP A 125 0.66 -2.71 -14.94
N CYS A 126 1.05 -3.97 -15.20
CA CYS A 126 0.95 -5.07 -14.26
C CYS A 126 2.14 -5.19 -13.30
N PHE A 127 3.30 -4.61 -13.60
CA PHE A 127 4.41 -4.57 -12.63
C PHE A 127 4.65 -3.16 -12.07
N SER A 128 4.26 -2.10 -12.79
CA SER A 128 4.31 -0.71 -12.32
C SER A 128 3.09 -0.39 -11.48
N THR A 129 3.00 -0.98 -10.29
CA THR A 129 1.81 -0.85 -9.46
C THR A 129 2.10 -0.67 -7.98
N TRP A 130 1.15 -0.03 -7.28
CA TRP A 130 1.14 0.01 -5.83
C TRP A 130 0.41 -1.22 -5.28
N PRO A 131 0.82 -1.79 -4.14
CA PRO A 131 0.06 -2.87 -3.49
C PRO A 131 -1.43 -2.54 -3.34
N GLU A 132 -1.76 -1.29 -3.06
CA GLU A 132 -3.13 -0.79 -2.92
C GLU A 132 -3.94 -0.85 -4.20
N SER A 133 -3.31 -0.66 -5.37
CA SER A 133 -3.98 -0.79 -6.66
C SER A 133 -4.46 -2.23 -6.90
N ILE A 134 -3.73 -3.23 -6.39
CA ILE A 134 -4.17 -4.64 -6.45
C ILE A 134 -5.27 -4.89 -5.42
N ILE A 135 -5.07 -4.47 -4.17
CA ILE A 135 -6.01 -4.72 -3.05
C ILE A 135 -7.39 -4.11 -3.31
N TYR A 136 -7.41 -2.96 -3.96
CA TYR A 136 -8.63 -2.24 -4.34
C TYR A 136 -9.05 -2.41 -5.80
N GLU A 137 -8.36 -3.30 -6.53
CA GLU A 137 -8.64 -3.65 -7.92
C GLU A 137 -8.81 -2.40 -8.80
N ASP A 138 -7.80 -1.53 -8.76
CA ASP A 138 -7.71 -0.27 -9.49
C ASP A 138 -6.96 -0.43 -10.81
N GLY A 139 -7.34 0.37 -11.80
CA GLY A 139 -6.76 0.36 -13.14
C GLY A 139 -6.74 -1.04 -13.78
N PRO A 140 -5.57 -1.53 -14.21
CA PRO A 140 -5.46 -2.80 -14.94
C PRO A 140 -5.78 -4.02 -14.05
N TRP A 141 -5.85 -3.86 -12.72
CA TRP A 141 -6.22 -4.92 -11.77
C TRP A 141 -7.74 -5.08 -11.61
N SER A 142 -8.51 -4.11 -12.10
CA SER A 142 -9.97 -4.20 -12.17
C SER A 142 -10.43 -5.23 -13.21
N LEU A 143 -11.70 -5.64 -13.15
CA LEU A 143 -12.30 -6.47 -14.19
C LEU A 143 -12.45 -5.72 -15.53
N GLN A 144 -12.54 -4.39 -15.47
CA GLN A 144 -12.72 -3.53 -16.64
C GLN A 144 -11.40 -3.22 -17.33
N GLY A 145 -10.29 -3.25 -16.59
CA GLY A 145 -8.97 -2.88 -17.09
C GLY A 145 -8.81 -1.37 -17.28
N ILE A 146 -7.82 -1.00 -18.08
CA ILE A 146 -7.60 0.35 -18.60
C ILE A 146 -7.47 0.31 -20.12
N VAL A 147 -7.71 1.44 -20.78
CA VAL A 147 -7.40 1.60 -22.20
C VAL A 147 -6.01 2.22 -22.32
N ASP A 148 -5.12 1.55 -23.03
CA ASP A 148 -3.76 1.99 -23.33
C ASP A 148 -3.47 1.74 -24.82
N ASP A 149 -3.17 2.78 -25.59
CA ASP A 149 -3.00 2.73 -27.05
C ASP A 149 -4.11 1.93 -27.78
N ASP A 150 -5.38 2.28 -27.50
CA ASP A 150 -6.60 1.63 -28.01
C ASP A 150 -6.75 0.14 -27.66
N ARG A 151 -5.92 -0.39 -26.76
CA ARG A 151 -6.00 -1.78 -26.27
C ARG A 151 -6.55 -1.80 -24.85
N ASN A 152 -7.43 -2.76 -24.57
CA ASN A 152 -7.85 -3.01 -23.20
C ASN A 152 -6.78 -3.85 -22.47
N VAL A 153 -6.23 -3.28 -21.40
CA VAL A 153 -5.19 -3.90 -20.57
C VAL A 153 -5.79 -4.38 -19.27
N THR A 154 -5.64 -5.67 -19.00
CA THR A 154 -6.02 -6.29 -17.72
C THR A 154 -4.88 -7.17 -17.20
N CYS A 155 -4.70 -7.17 -15.89
CA CYS A 155 -3.75 -8.02 -15.19
C CYS A 155 -4.48 -9.24 -14.61
N SER A 156 -3.99 -10.42 -14.93
CA SER A 156 -4.56 -11.69 -14.45
C SER A 156 -3.99 -12.06 -13.09
N TYR A 157 -4.84 -12.34 -12.11
CA TYR A 157 -4.43 -12.82 -10.79
C TYR A 157 -5.58 -13.59 -10.11
N ASN A 158 -5.27 -14.30 -9.03
CA ASN A 158 -6.25 -15.02 -8.24
C ASN A 158 -7.04 -14.08 -7.31
N ARG A 159 -8.22 -13.63 -7.76
CA ARG A 159 -9.13 -12.79 -6.97
C ARG A 159 -9.67 -13.48 -5.72
N THR A 160 -9.95 -14.78 -5.79
CA THR A 160 -10.41 -15.57 -4.64
C THR A 160 -9.38 -15.51 -3.52
N LEU A 161 -8.10 -15.72 -3.84
CA LEU A 161 -7.00 -15.59 -2.89
C LEU A 161 -6.88 -14.17 -2.34
N LEU A 162 -7.02 -13.14 -3.19
CA LEU A 162 -7.01 -11.75 -2.71
C LEU A 162 -8.09 -11.52 -1.64
N TYR A 163 -9.33 -11.94 -1.88
CA TYR A 163 -10.43 -11.76 -0.92
C TYR A 163 -10.23 -12.58 0.37
N GLU A 164 -9.66 -13.78 0.28
CA GLU A 164 -9.27 -14.56 1.46
C GLU A 164 -8.23 -13.82 2.32
N LEU A 165 -7.20 -13.26 1.68
CA LEU A 165 -6.18 -12.50 2.38
C LEU A 165 -6.72 -11.18 2.94
N LYS A 166 -7.59 -10.48 2.21
CA LYS A 166 -8.25 -9.26 2.75
C LYS A 166 -9.01 -9.56 4.04
N ARG A 167 -9.76 -10.67 4.09
CA ARG A 167 -10.41 -11.14 5.32
C ARG A 167 -9.41 -11.46 6.42
N LYS A 168 -8.33 -12.18 6.10
CA LYS A 168 -7.26 -12.50 7.08
C LYS A 168 -6.65 -11.25 7.72
N TYR A 169 -6.46 -10.19 6.94
CA TYR A 169 -5.85 -8.94 7.38
C TYR A 169 -6.86 -7.89 7.85
N ASN A 170 -8.15 -8.23 7.96
CA ASN A 170 -9.24 -7.32 8.32
C ASN A 170 -9.34 -6.08 7.42
N ILE A 171 -8.98 -6.20 6.15
CA ILE A 171 -9.11 -5.12 5.16
C ILE A 171 -10.52 -5.17 4.60
N THR A 172 -11.33 -4.14 4.89
CA THR A 172 -12.72 -4.08 4.43
C THR A 172 -12.80 -3.92 2.90
N GLU A 173 -13.71 -4.67 2.30
CA GLU A 173 -14.17 -4.38 0.94
C GLU A 173 -14.94 -3.04 0.94
N ARG A 174 -14.88 -2.32 -0.18
CA ARG A 174 -15.34 -0.93 -0.28
C ARG A 174 -16.79 -0.75 0.23
N SER A 175 -17.02 0.47 0.74
CA SER A 175 -18.30 1.18 0.82
C SER A 175 -19.37 0.82 1.86
N GLU A 176 -19.04 0.26 3.02
CA GLU A 176 -19.93 0.44 4.19
C GLU A 176 -19.56 1.66 5.04
N ALA A 177 -18.29 2.09 5.01
CA ALA A 177 -17.84 3.26 5.80
C ALA A 177 -18.05 4.62 5.10
N LEU A 178 -18.57 4.63 3.87
CA LEU A 178 -18.62 5.85 3.03
C LEU A 178 -20.01 6.21 2.51
N SER A 179 -21.04 5.43 2.83
CA SER A 179 -22.43 5.89 2.83
C SER A 179 -22.74 6.59 4.15
N ILE A 180 -22.04 7.68 4.45
CA ILE A 180 -22.54 8.63 5.44
C ILE A 180 -23.22 9.72 4.63
N GLU A 181 -24.53 9.80 4.83
CA GLU A 181 -25.49 10.73 4.27
C GLU A 181 -24.91 12.15 4.13
N GLN A 182 -25.14 12.74 2.95
CA GLN A 182 -25.05 14.19 2.73
C GLN A 182 -26.19 14.90 3.45
#